data_AF-A0A0Q6VIU3-F1
#
_entry.id   AF-A0A0Q6VIU3-F1
#
_cell.length_a   1.000
_cell.length_b   1.000
_cell.length_c   1.000
_cell.angle_alpha   90.00
_cell.angle_beta   90.00
_cell.angle_gamma   90.00
#
_symmetry.space_group_name_H-M   'P 1'
#
loop_
_entity.id
_entity.type
_entity.pdbx_description
1 polymer ?
#
loop_
_entity_poly.entity_id
_entity_poly.type
_entity_poly.pdbx_seq_one_letter_code
_entity_poly.pdbx_strand_id
1 'polypeptide(L)'
;MTAATEVRATAKWLATAIAAIASVVFGAGPLISNATDATDWGGLRWTIVLVSAAVGILGATAIVSSLVMSMMPVEVTLDSLPDELVARVNEDPDAYLPGDATNIADFRARLVSYAKGTAELEARARRATPKAEETRYEALAKIQSEKFELYQRGRAELFNQAKFMIESNRLTGRDAAKKFALPAVAVVVATTVFTFVTHTPAKEDSPSTAPKPQGALLVPADGSQSLWNELQLSRCQLDKNEEGVPVLLLGTSGEDTLNYNVQTLGTPAGCGRYSFTVSDEIVDVVVPTPLKVKGAE
;
A
#
# COMPACT_ATOMS: atom_id res chain seq x y z
N MET A 1 -13.12 10.41 -11.91
CA MET A 1 -12.14 9.37 -11.53
C MET A 1 -12.57 8.85 -10.17
N THR A 2 -12.92 7.56 -10.07
CA THR A 2 -13.58 7.00 -8.89
C THR A 2 -12.56 6.63 -7.82
N ALA A 3 -12.87 6.92 -6.55
CA ALA A 3 -12.05 6.63 -5.37
C ALA A 3 -11.44 5.21 -5.34
N ALA A 4 -12.11 4.24 -5.97
CA ALA A 4 -11.62 2.87 -6.15
C ALA A 4 -10.27 2.77 -6.90
N THR A 5 -9.94 3.74 -7.77
CA THR A 5 -8.71 3.73 -8.57
C THR A 5 -7.50 4.20 -7.74
N GLU A 6 -7.70 5.23 -6.93
CA GLU A 6 -6.67 5.75 -6.02
C GLU A 6 -6.39 4.76 -4.88
N VAL A 7 -7.43 4.15 -4.31
CA VAL A 7 -7.26 3.11 -3.27
C VAL A 7 -6.45 1.92 -3.83
N ARG A 8 -6.74 1.47 -5.05
CA ARG A 8 -5.97 0.43 -5.77
C ARG A 8 -4.52 0.81 -6.02
N ALA A 9 -4.24 2.06 -6.35
CA ALA A 9 -2.86 2.53 -6.50
C ALA A 9 -2.13 2.52 -5.16
N THR A 10 -2.75 3.04 -4.10
CA THR A 10 -2.15 3.12 -2.75
C THR A 10 -1.84 1.74 -2.19
N ALA A 11 -2.72 0.74 -2.33
CA ALA A 11 -2.40 -0.61 -1.83
C ALA A 11 -1.32 -1.32 -2.66
N LYS A 12 -1.21 -1.05 -3.96
CA LYS A 12 -0.08 -1.55 -4.77
C LYS A 12 1.22 -0.99 -4.25
N TRP A 13 1.29 0.33 -4.01
CA TRP A 13 2.47 0.99 -3.45
C TRP A 13 2.81 0.46 -2.04
N LEU A 14 1.81 0.26 -1.20
CA LEU A 14 1.99 -0.33 0.14
C LEU A 14 2.52 -1.77 0.06
N ALA A 15 1.95 -2.60 -0.82
CA ALA A 15 2.42 -3.98 -1.03
C ALA A 15 3.85 -4.02 -1.56
N THR A 16 4.21 -3.15 -2.51
CA THR A 16 5.60 -3.04 -3.01
C THR A 16 6.56 -2.54 -1.94
N ALA A 17 6.14 -1.60 -1.08
CA ALA A 17 6.96 -1.11 0.03
C ALA A 17 7.20 -2.21 1.07
N ILE A 18 6.18 -2.98 1.43
CA ILE A 18 6.30 -4.12 2.34
C ILE A 18 7.21 -5.20 1.74
N ALA A 19 7.06 -5.50 0.45
CA ALA A 19 7.91 -6.47 -0.25
C ALA A 19 9.38 -6.00 -0.30
N ALA A 20 9.62 -4.71 -0.52
CA ALA A 20 10.96 -4.12 -0.52
C ALA A 20 11.59 -4.13 0.88
N ILE A 21 10.83 -3.85 1.93
CA ILE A 21 11.32 -3.95 3.31
C ILE A 21 11.64 -5.41 3.64
N ALA A 22 10.77 -6.35 3.26
CA ALA A 22 11.00 -7.76 3.49
C ALA A 22 12.24 -8.28 2.73
N SER A 23 12.48 -7.84 1.49
CA SER A 23 13.66 -8.24 0.73
C SER A 23 14.95 -7.66 1.32
N VAL A 24 14.92 -6.43 1.83
CA VAL A 24 16.07 -5.82 2.51
C VAL A 24 16.35 -6.52 3.84
N VAL A 25 15.34 -6.75 4.67
CA VAL A 25 15.51 -7.35 6.00
C VAL A 25 15.91 -8.83 5.90
N PHE A 26 15.18 -9.64 5.13
CA PHE A 26 15.39 -11.09 5.08
C PHE A 26 16.35 -11.55 3.98
N GLY A 27 16.54 -10.75 2.92
CA GLY A 27 17.41 -11.10 1.80
C GLY A 27 18.82 -10.52 1.93
N ALA A 28 18.92 -9.20 2.13
CA ALA A 28 20.22 -8.50 2.07
C ALA A 28 20.82 -8.16 3.45
N GLY A 29 19.99 -8.02 4.49
CA GLY A 29 20.41 -7.61 5.84
C GLY A 29 21.57 -8.41 6.43
N PRO A 30 21.57 -9.76 6.36
CA PRO A 30 22.67 -10.58 6.86
C PRO A 30 23.96 -10.47 6.04
N LEU A 31 23.87 -10.08 4.77
CA LEU A 31 25.01 -9.98 3.86
C LEU A 31 25.65 -8.57 3.89
N ILE A 32 24.91 -7.54 4.30
CA ILE A 32 25.39 -6.16 4.36
C ILE A 32 26.19 -5.90 5.65
N SER A 33 25.90 -6.62 6.74
CA SER A 33 26.76 -6.58 7.92
C SER A 33 27.91 -7.57 7.76
N ASN A 34 29.09 -7.11 7.33
CA ASN A 34 30.37 -7.85 7.36
C ASN A 34 30.80 -8.33 8.76
N ALA A 35 29.89 -8.39 9.74
CA ALA A 35 30.17 -8.56 11.16
C ALA A 35 30.07 -10.02 11.65
N THR A 36 29.61 -10.97 10.83
CA THR A 36 29.58 -12.38 11.24
C THR A 36 29.58 -13.34 10.06
N ASP A 37 30.59 -14.20 9.99
CA ASP A 37 30.62 -15.31 9.05
C ASP A 37 29.52 -16.32 9.42
N ALA A 38 28.57 -16.57 8.52
CA ALA A 38 27.39 -17.40 8.79
C ALA A 38 27.74 -18.89 9.02
N THR A 39 28.98 -19.26 8.69
CA THR A 39 29.62 -20.57 8.92
C THR A 39 29.85 -20.86 10.40
N ASP A 40 30.01 -19.83 11.24
CA ASP A 40 30.23 -19.97 12.69
C ASP A 40 28.93 -20.07 13.51
N TRP A 41 27.78 -19.99 12.84
CA TRP A 41 26.49 -20.01 13.52
C TRP A 41 26.14 -21.43 13.94
N GLY A 42 26.01 -21.67 15.24
CA GLY A 42 25.51 -22.93 15.76
C GLY A 42 24.11 -23.25 15.21
N GLY A 43 23.77 -24.54 15.08
CA GLY A 43 22.52 -24.99 14.44
C GLY A 43 21.24 -24.37 15.03
N LEU A 44 21.20 -24.10 16.34
CA LEU A 44 20.09 -23.41 16.99
C LEU A 44 19.87 -21.99 16.42
N ARG A 45 20.95 -21.23 16.19
CA ARG A 45 20.89 -19.87 15.63
C ARG A 45 20.35 -19.90 14.20
N TRP A 46 20.82 -20.85 13.39
CA TRP A 46 20.29 -21.09 12.04
C TRP A 46 18.80 -21.43 12.04
N THR A 47 18.34 -22.29 12.95
CA THR A 47 16.91 -22.62 13.03
C THR A 47 16.04 -21.42 13.41
N ILE A 48 16.50 -20.57 14.33
CA ILE A 48 15.76 -19.35 14.71
C ILE A 48 15.68 -18.39 13.53
N VAL A 49 16.79 -18.16 12.81
CA VAL A 49 16.84 -17.29 11.63
C VAL A 49 15.89 -17.78 10.54
N LEU A 50 15.90 -19.07 10.22
CA LEU A 50 15.03 -19.67 9.20
C LEU A 50 13.55 -19.60 9.60
N VAL A 51 13.23 -19.89 10.87
CA VAL A 51 11.85 -19.81 11.37
C VAL A 51 11.36 -18.36 11.37
N SER A 52 12.18 -17.41 11.82
CA SER A 52 11.84 -15.98 11.78
C SER A 52 11.65 -15.48 10.35
N ALA A 53 12.52 -15.87 9.41
CA ALA A 53 12.36 -15.52 8.01
C ALA A 53 11.06 -16.12 7.42
N ALA A 54 10.77 -17.40 7.69
CA ALA A 54 9.56 -18.05 7.23
C ALA A 54 8.29 -17.37 7.79
N VAL A 55 8.26 -17.05 9.09
CA VAL A 55 7.14 -16.35 9.72
C VAL A 55 6.99 -14.94 9.16
N GLY A 56 8.09 -14.22 8.92
CA GLY A 56 8.09 -12.90 8.31
C GLY A 56 7.50 -12.91 6.89
N ILE A 57 7.94 -13.85 6.04
CA ILE A 57 7.43 -14.00 4.67
C ILE A 57 5.95 -14.38 4.65
N LEU A 58 5.54 -15.34 5.49
CA LEU A 58 4.15 -15.77 5.60
C LEU A 58 3.25 -14.64 6.10
N GLY A 59 3.70 -13.87 7.10
CA GLY A 59 2.98 -12.72 7.61
C GLY A 59 2.82 -11.61 6.56
N ALA A 60 3.89 -11.27 5.83
CA ALA A 60 3.84 -10.30 4.75
C ALA A 60 2.90 -10.76 3.63
N THR A 61 2.95 -12.04 3.24
CA THR A 61 2.08 -12.63 2.23
C THR A 61 0.62 -12.61 2.66
N ALA A 62 0.32 -12.90 3.93
CA ALA A 62 -1.03 -12.83 4.48
C ALA A 62 -1.59 -11.39 4.45
N ILE A 63 -0.76 -10.38 4.75
CA ILE A 63 -1.15 -8.96 4.67
C ILE A 63 -1.46 -8.57 3.21
N VAL A 64 -0.55 -8.90 2.28
CA VAL A 64 -0.74 -8.59 0.86
C VAL A 64 -1.96 -9.31 0.29
N SER A 65 -2.15 -10.60 0.61
CA SER A 65 -3.31 -11.38 0.18
C SER A 65 -4.62 -10.77 0.70
N SER A 66 -4.65 -10.35 1.97
CA SER A 66 -5.82 -9.70 2.58
C SER A 66 -6.12 -8.35 1.90
N LEU A 67 -5.10 -7.56 1.57
CA LEU A 67 -5.23 -6.33 0.78
C LEU A 67 -5.79 -6.62 -0.61
N VAL A 68 -5.25 -7.61 -1.33
CA VAL A 68 -5.72 -7.97 -2.68
C VAL A 68 -7.17 -8.45 -2.66
N MET A 69 -7.55 -9.31 -1.71
CA MET A 69 -8.94 -9.79 -1.57
C MET A 69 -9.90 -8.65 -1.21
N SER A 70 -9.46 -7.67 -0.42
CA SER A 70 -10.27 -6.48 -0.12
C SER A 70 -10.58 -5.64 -1.36
N MET A 71 -9.73 -5.73 -2.41
CA MET A 71 -9.84 -4.97 -3.66
C MET A 71 -10.61 -5.64 -4.78
N MET A 72 -10.99 -6.91 -4.60
CA MET A 72 -11.80 -7.62 -5.57
C MET A 72 -13.18 -6.96 -5.66
N PRO A 73 -13.68 -6.65 -6.88
CA PRO A 73 -14.99 -6.04 -7.04
C PRO A 73 -16.07 -6.95 -6.45
N VAL A 74 -16.91 -6.39 -5.59
CA VAL A 74 -18.07 -7.08 -5.06
C VAL A 74 -19.25 -6.79 -5.98
N GLU A 75 -19.75 -7.83 -6.63
CA GLU A 75 -21.03 -7.76 -7.34
C GLU A 75 -22.13 -7.71 -6.28
N VAL A 76 -22.79 -6.55 -6.17
CA VAL A 76 -23.94 -6.38 -5.27
C VAL A 76 -25.20 -6.50 -6.09
N THR A 77 -26.06 -7.43 -5.71
CA THR A 77 -27.42 -7.57 -6.23
C THR A 77 -28.41 -7.11 -5.17
N LEU A 78 -29.67 -6.91 -5.55
CA LEU A 78 -30.73 -6.60 -4.59
C LEU A 78 -30.96 -7.74 -3.58
N ASP A 79 -30.53 -8.96 -3.89
CA ASP A 79 -30.58 -10.15 -3.03
C ASP A 79 -29.43 -10.23 -2.04
N SER A 80 -28.31 -9.60 -2.36
CA SER A 80 -27.10 -9.64 -1.56
C SER A 80 -26.86 -8.33 -0.79
N LEU A 81 -27.93 -7.57 -0.50
CA LEU A 81 -27.82 -6.36 0.31
C LEU A 81 -27.50 -6.75 1.76
N PRO A 82 -26.62 -6.00 2.46
CA PRO A 82 -26.35 -6.25 3.87
C PRO A 82 -27.64 -6.16 4.70
N ASP A 83 -27.86 -7.10 5.62
CA ASP A 83 -29.05 -7.14 6.48
C ASP A 83 -29.26 -5.83 7.25
N GLU A 84 -28.16 -5.20 7.69
CA GLU A 84 -28.18 -3.91 8.37
C GLU A 84 -28.70 -2.79 7.46
N LEU A 85 -28.33 -2.78 6.19
CA LEU A 85 -28.86 -1.81 5.22
C LEU A 85 -30.34 -2.09 4.94
N VAL A 86 -30.72 -3.36 4.78
CA VAL A 86 -32.12 -3.75 4.58
C VAL A 86 -32.99 -3.30 5.76
N ALA A 87 -32.49 -3.48 7.00
CA ALA A 87 -33.18 -3.04 8.20
C ALA A 87 -33.37 -1.51 8.22
N ARG A 88 -32.29 -0.73 7.95
CA ARG A 88 -32.38 0.75 7.92
C ARG A 88 -33.32 1.26 6.84
N VAL A 89 -33.29 0.66 5.65
CA VAL A 89 -34.17 1.06 4.54
C VAL A 89 -35.63 0.74 4.87
N ASN A 90 -35.89 -0.38 5.54
CA ASN A 90 -37.26 -0.73 5.94
C ASN A 90 -37.76 0.10 7.14
N GLU A 91 -36.85 0.66 7.95
CA GLU A 91 -37.18 1.55 9.06
C GLU A 91 -37.59 2.95 8.57
N ASP A 92 -36.92 3.48 7.55
CA ASP A 92 -37.24 4.78 6.93
C ASP A 92 -37.29 4.69 5.39
N PRO A 93 -38.33 4.07 4.81
CA PRO A 93 -38.41 3.84 3.35
C PRO A 93 -38.34 5.13 2.54
N ASP A 94 -38.96 6.20 3.02
CA ASP A 94 -39.07 7.48 2.30
C ASP A 94 -37.72 8.18 2.12
N ALA A 95 -36.76 7.93 3.02
CA ALA A 95 -35.41 8.48 2.92
C ALA A 95 -34.52 7.77 1.89
N TYR A 96 -34.75 6.48 1.64
CA TYR A 96 -33.85 5.63 0.83
C TYR A 96 -34.47 5.10 -0.47
N LEU A 97 -35.78 4.95 -0.54
CA LEU A 97 -36.48 4.39 -1.69
C LEU A 97 -37.19 5.49 -2.48
N PRO A 98 -37.13 5.45 -3.82
CA PRO A 98 -37.84 6.42 -4.63
C PRO A 98 -39.34 6.13 -4.68
N GLY A 99 -40.14 7.20 -4.68
CA GLY A 99 -41.56 7.16 -4.99
C GLY A 99 -42.39 6.59 -3.85
N ASP A 100 -43.15 5.54 -4.15
CA ASP A 100 -44.18 4.95 -3.28
C ASP A 100 -43.83 3.53 -2.80
N ALA A 101 -42.56 3.15 -2.86
CA ALA A 101 -42.08 1.86 -2.36
C ALA A 101 -41.97 1.86 -0.84
N THR A 102 -42.65 0.92 -0.18
CA THR A 102 -42.76 0.89 1.29
C THR A 102 -41.66 0.07 1.98
N ASN A 103 -40.92 -0.73 1.24
CA ASN A 103 -39.81 -1.56 1.72
C ASN A 103 -39.00 -2.11 0.52
N ILE A 104 -37.87 -2.76 0.80
CA ILE A 104 -36.99 -3.34 -0.24
C ILE A 104 -37.71 -4.39 -1.11
N ALA A 105 -38.60 -5.19 -0.54
CA ALA A 105 -39.32 -6.22 -1.29
C ALA A 105 -40.31 -5.60 -2.28
N ASP A 106 -41.05 -4.58 -1.85
CA ASP A 106 -41.96 -3.79 -2.67
C ASP A 106 -41.19 -3.04 -3.77
N PHE A 107 -40.07 -2.41 -3.41
CA PHE A 107 -39.18 -1.75 -4.37
C PHE A 107 -38.74 -2.70 -5.50
N ARG A 108 -38.33 -3.93 -5.15
CA ARG A 108 -37.95 -4.94 -6.13
C ARG A 108 -39.13 -5.37 -7.01
N ALA A 109 -40.27 -5.65 -6.40
CA ALA A 109 -41.47 -6.06 -7.12
C ALA A 109 -41.91 -5.00 -8.13
N ARG A 110 -41.87 -3.72 -7.73
CA ARG A 110 -42.20 -2.58 -8.58
C ARG A 110 -41.19 -2.36 -9.70
N LEU A 111 -39.89 -2.51 -9.43
CA LEU A 111 -38.86 -2.39 -10.46
C LEU A 111 -39.07 -3.41 -11.59
N VAL A 112 -39.41 -4.66 -11.25
CA VAL A 112 -39.76 -5.69 -12.25
C VAL A 112 -41.10 -5.39 -12.94
N SER A 113 -42.10 -4.94 -12.16
CA SER A 113 -43.44 -4.60 -12.68
C SER A 113 -43.37 -3.46 -13.70
N TYR A 114 -42.62 -2.40 -13.43
CA TYR A 114 -42.46 -1.27 -14.34
C TYR A 114 -41.70 -1.66 -15.60
N ALA A 115 -40.62 -2.45 -15.50
CA ALA A 115 -39.91 -2.96 -16.67
C ALA A 115 -40.82 -3.79 -17.60
N LYS A 116 -41.60 -4.70 -17.01
CA LYS A 116 -42.56 -5.53 -17.75
C LYS A 116 -43.70 -4.69 -18.32
N GLY A 117 -44.23 -3.74 -17.55
CA GLY A 117 -45.31 -2.86 -17.94
C GLY A 117 -44.93 -1.98 -19.13
N THR A 118 -43.73 -1.40 -19.15
CA THR A 118 -43.21 -0.63 -20.29
C THR A 118 -43.16 -1.49 -21.55
N ALA A 119 -42.55 -2.68 -21.48
CA ALA A 119 -42.45 -3.57 -22.63
C ALA A 119 -43.82 -4.05 -23.16
N GLU A 120 -44.76 -4.36 -22.27
CA GLU A 120 -46.13 -4.75 -22.65
C GLU A 120 -46.91 -3.60 -23.29
N LEU A 121 -46.80 -2.39 -22.76
CA LEU A 121 -47.50 -1.21 -23.30
C LEU A 121 -46.93 -0.80 -24.66
N GLU A 122 -45.60 -0.83 -24.84
CA GLU A 122 -44.96 -0.61 -26.14
C GLU A 122 -45.40 -1.68 -27.16
N ALA A 123 -45.47 -2.94 -26.76
CA ALA A 123 -45.95 -4.02 -27.62
C ALA A 123 -47.43 -3.83 -28.01
N ARG A 124 -48.27 -3.32 -27.10
CA ARG A 124 -49.67 -2.99 -27.39
C ARG A 124 -49.80 -1.78 -28.30
N ALA A 125 -48.99 -0.73 -28.10
CA ALA A 125 -48.96 0.44 -28.98
C ALA A 125 -48.66 0.04 -30.42
N ARG A 126 -47.63 -0.79 -30.65
CA ARG A 126 -47.25 -1.30 -31.99
C ARG A 126 -48.32 -2.15 -32.67
N ARG A 127 -49.22 -2.76 -31.89
CA ARG A 127 -50.31 -3.61 -32.40
C ARG A 127 -51.65 -2.88 -32.49
N ALA A 128 -51.75 -1.67 -31.94
CA ALA A 128 -52.97 -0.89 -31.95
C ALA A 128 -53.27 -0.44 -33.38
N THR A 129 -54.52 -0.63 -33.81
CA THR A 129 -54.97 -0.25 -35.15
C THR A 129 -55.49 1.19 -35.17
N PRO A 130 -56.29 1.64 -34.18
CA PRO A 130 -56.65 3.05 -34.07
C PRO A 130 -55.46 3.88 -33.57
N LYS A 131 -55.11 4.95 -34.30
CA LYS A 131 -54.03 5.87 -33.92
C LYS A 131 -54.22 6.49 -32.53
N ALA A 132 -55.47 6.72 -32.12
CA ALA A 132 -55.79 7.22 -30.78
C ALA A 132 -55.41 6.22 -29.66
N GLU A 133 -55.54 4.91 -29.91
CA GLU A 133 -55.14 3.88 -28.96
C GLU A 133 -53.62 3.72 -28.91
N GLU A 134 -52.95 3.77 -30.06
CA GLU A 134 -51.49 3.80 -30.16
C GLU A 134 -50.92 4.93 -29.28
N THR A 135 -51.35 6.17 -29.50
CA THR A 135 -50.87 7.33 -28.72
C THR A 135 -51.17 7.19 -27.23
N ARG A 136 -52.31 6.58 -26.86
CA ARG A 136 -52.64 6.33 -25.45
C ARG A 136 -51.68 5.31 -24.83
N TYR A 137 -51.38 4.21 -25.52
CA TYR A 137 -50.44 3.20 -25.02
C TYR A 137 -49.01 3.72 -24.97
N GLU A 138 -48.59 4.54 -25.94
CA GLU A 138 -47.29 5.22 -25.91
C GLU A 138 -47.15 6.17 -24.71
N ALA A 139 -48.18 6.97 -24.42
CA ALA A 139 -48.18 7.85 -23.26
C ALA A 139 -48.08 7.06 -21.93
N LEU A 140 -48.80 5.95 -21.81
CA LEU A 140 -48.70 5.07 -20.64
C LEU A 140 -47.33 4.38 -20.54
N ALA A 141 -46.77 3.92 -21.67
CA ALA A 141 -45.44 3.32 -21.72
C ALA A 141 -44.38 4.33 -21.27
N LYS A 142 -44.48 5.58 -21.71
CA LYS A 142 -43.59 6.66 -21.29
C LYS A 142 -43.63 6.89 -19.77
N ILE A 143 -44.83 6.97 -19.19
CA ILE A 143 -44.99 7.12 -17.73
C ILE A 143 -44.34 5.94 -16.98
N GLN A 144 -44.54 4.71 -17.46
CA GLN A 144 -43.92 3.54 -16.84
C GLN A 144 -42.41 3.52 -17.00
N SER A 145 -41.89 3.97 -18.15
CA SER A 145 -40.45 4.12 -18.39
C SER A 145 -39.82 5.14 -17.45
N GLU A 146 -40.46 6.29 -17.24
CA GLU A 146 -39.98 7.32 -16.30
C GLU A 146 -39.96 6.78 -14.86
N LYS A 147 -40.99 6.03 -14.45
CA LYS A 147 -41.01 5.35 -13.14
C LYS A 147 -39.91 4.29 -13.04
N PHE A 148 -39.69 3.50 -14.09
CA PHE A 148 -38.64 2.50 -14.13
C PHE A 148 -37.24 3.14 -14.00
N GLU A 149 -36.99 4.24 -14.69
CA GLU A 149 -35.73 4.99 -14.58
C GLU A 149 -35.50 5.55 -13.16
N LEU A 150 -36.55 6.10 -12.54
CA LEU A 150 -36.49 6.58 -11.16
C LEU A 150 -36.09 5.44 -10.20
N TYR A 151 -36.72 4.27 -10.34
CA TYR A 151 -36.39 3.08 -9.55
C TYR A 151 -34.98 2.56 -9.86
N GLN A 152 -34.51 2.62 -11.10
CA GLN A 152 -33.13 2.26 -11.45
C GLN A 152 -32.09 3.18 -10.80
N ARG A 153 -32.39 4.48 -10.68
CA ARG A 153 -31.52 5.41 -9.93
C ARG A 153 -31.49 5.07 -8.44
N GLY A 154 -32.65 4.81 -7.84
CA GLY A 154 -32.72 4.35 -6.43
C GLY A 154 -31.94 3.06 -6.20
N ARG A 155 -32.01 2.11 -7.14
CA ARG A 155 -31.22 0.87 -7.10
C ARG A 155 -29.72 1.15 -7.15
N ALA A 156 -29.28 2.06 -8.02
CA ALA A 156 -27.87 2.43 -8.10
C ALA A 156 -27.37 3.06 -6.79
N GLU A 157 -28.20 3.89 -6.15
CA GLU A 157 -27.89 4.51 -4.86
C GLU A 157 -27.78 3.48 -3.74
N LEU A 158 -28.75 2.57 -3.62
CA LEU A 158 -28.69 1.44 -2.68
C LEU A 158 -27.45 0.58 -2.89
N PHE A 159 -27.06 0.35 -4.15
CA PHE A 159 -25.83 -0.40 -4.46
C PHE A 159 -24.57 0.34 -4.06
N ASN A 160 -24.52 1.66 -4.22
CA ASN A 160 -23.38 2.46 -3.75
C ASN A 160 -23.28 2.43 -2.23
N GLN A 161 -24.39 2.55 -1.51
CA GLN A 161 -24.43 2.45 -0.05
C GLN A 161 -24.04 1.06 0.44
N ALA A 162 -24.58 0.01 -0.20
CA ALA A 162 -24.22 -1.38 0.12
C ALA A 162 -22.73 -1.64 -0.10
N LYS A 163 -22.15 -1.17 -1.22
CA LYS A 163 -20.71 -1.26 -1.47
C LYS A 163 -19.92 -0.54 -0.39
N PHE A 164 -20.31 0.68 -0.03
CA PHE A 164 -19.65 1.43 1.03
C PHE A 164 -19.71 0.69 2.37
N MET A 165 -20.85 0.10 2.75
CA MET A 165 -20.98 -0.68 3.98
C MET A 165 -20.13 -1.95 3.95
N ILE A 166 -20.10 -2.68 2.83
CA ILE A 166 -19.28 -3.88 2.67
C ILE A 166 -17.78 -3.53 2.72
N GLU A 167 -17.36 -2.47 2.02
CA GLU A 167 -15.97 -2.01 1.98
C GLU A 167 -15.51 -1.45 3.33
N SER A 168 -16.34 -0.64 4.00
CA SER A 168 -16.03 -0.12 5.34
C SER A 168 -15.95 -1.25 6.35
N ASN A 169 -16.93 -2.16 6.42
CA ASN A 169 -16.87 -3.32 7.32
C ASN A 169 -15.67 -4.25 7.06
N ARG A 170 -15.17 -4.32 5.82
CA ARG A 170 -13.93 -5.05 5.50
C ARG A 170 -12.67 -4.43 6.10
N LEU A 171 -12.66 -3.11 6.35
CA LEU A 171 -11.49 -2.39 6.85
C LEU A 171 -11.59 -2.05 8.33
N THR A 172 -12.78 -1.70 8.84
CA THR A 172 -12.99 -1.24 10.22
C THR A 172 -13.68 -2.27 11.12
N GLY A 173 -14.11 -3.41 10.58
CA GLY A 173 -14.71 -4.47 11.38
C GLY A 173 -13.76 -4.97 12.47
N ARG A 174 -14.30 -5.32 13.64
CA ARG A 174 -13.54 -5.90 14.77
C ARG A 174 -12.73 -7.14 14.36
N ASP A 175 -13.22 -7.87 13.37
CA ASP A 175 -12.54 -9.02 12.77
C ASP A 175 -11.49 -8.62 11.72
N ALA A 176 -11.66 -7.49 11.03
CA ALA A 176 -10.64 -6.93 10.15
C ALA A 176 -9.42 -6.49 10.97
N ALA A 177 -9.64 -5.79 12.09
CA ALA A 177 -8.57 -5.42 13.01
C ALA A 177 -7.77 -6.64 13.48
N LYS A 178 -8.42 -7.76 13.80
CA LYS A 178 -7.71 -9.01 14.15
C LYS A 178 -6.97 -9.63 12.97
N LYS A 179 -7.57 -9.63 11.78
CA LYS A 179 -6.98 -10.18 10.54
C LYS A 179 -5.73 -9.40 10.10
N PHE A 180 -5.65 -8.10 10.36
CA PHE A 180 -4.48 -7.28 10.04
C PHE A 180 -3.49 -7.15 11.21
N ALA A 181 -3.96 -7.04 12.46
CA ALA A 181 -3.09 -6.87 13.61
C ALA A 181 -2.23 -8.10 13.91
N LEU A 182 -2.80 -9.31 13.81
CA LEU A 182 -2.05 -10.54 14.10
C LEU A 182 -0.84 -10.73 13.16
N PRO A 183 -1.00 -10.69 11.81
CA PRO A 183 0.15 -10.81 10.92
C PRO A 183 1.07 -9.59 11.00
N ALA A 184 0.57 -8.37 11.26
CA ALA A 184 1.44 -7.21 11.47
C ALA A 184 2.34 -7.39 12.70
N VAL A 185 1.78 -7.82 13.83
CA VAL A 185 2.55 -8.14 15.05
C VAL A 185 3.53 -9.28 14.77
N ALA A 186 3.12 -10.33 14.07
CA ALA A 186 4.00 -11.44 13.71
C ALA A 186 5.18 -10.99 12.84
N VAL A 187 4.95 -10.12 11.86
CA VAL A 187 6.01 -9.55 11.02
C VAL A 187 6.96 -8.68 11.85
N VAL A 188 6.43 -7.81 12.72
CA VAL A 188 7.25 -6.97 13.60
C VAL A 188 8.12 -7.85 14.51
N VAL A 189 7.53 -8.81 15.20
CA VAL A 189 8.25 -9.73 16.09
C VAL A 189 9.29 -10.55 15.32
N ALA A 190 8.92 -11.12 14.16
CA ALA A 190 9.83 -11.89 13.33
C ALA A 190 11.01 -11.05 12.82
N THR A 191 10.75 -9.80 12.40
CA THR A 191 11.79 -8.87 11.96
C THR A 191 12.70 -8.49 13.11
N THR A 192 12.15 -8.16 14.28
CA THR A 192 12.92 -7.83 15.48
C THR A 192 13.80 -9.01 15.91
N VAL A 193 13.24 -10.22 16.03
CA VAL A 193 14.01 -11.43 16.38
C VAL A 193 15.07 -11.73 15.33
N PHE A 194 14.74 -11.62 14.04
CA PHE A 194 15.71 -11.83 12.97
C PHE A 194 16.86 -10.83 13.07
N THR A 195 16.59 -9.54 13.26
CA THR A 195 17.64 -8.52 13.44
C THR A 195 18.48 -8.80 14.70
N PHE A 196 17.85 -9.12 15.83
CA PHE A 196 18.58 -9.45 17.08
C PHE A 196 19.42 -10.72 16.98
N VAL A 197 18.97 -11.72 16.22
CA VAL A 197 19.67 -13.01 16.10
C VAL A 197 20.76 -12.93 15.03
N THR A 198 20.58 -12.13 13.98
CA THR A 198 21.60 -11.91 12.96
C THR A 198 22.64 -10.89 13.41
N HIS A 199 22.29 -9.93 14.27
CA HIS A 199 23.24 -9.03 14.92
C HIS A 199 23.72 -9.66 16.22
N THR A 200 24.88 -10.32 16.18
CA THR A 200 25.57 -10.64 17.44
C THR A 200 25.97 -9.33 18.11
N PRO A 201 25.70 -9.10 19.41
CA PRO A 201 26.54 -8.15 20.13
C PRO A 201 27.98 -8.65 19.93
N ALA A 202 28.86 -7.79 19.43
CA ALA A 202 30.28 -8.09 19.46
C ALA A 202 30.61 -8.59 20.86
N LYS A 203 31.39 -9.68 20.97
CA LYS A 203 31.93 -10.11 22.27
C LYS A 203 32.44 -8.86 22.98
N GLU A 204 32.14 -8.76 24.28
CA GLU A 204 32.56 -7.65 25.15
C GLU A 204 34.09 -7.62 25.28
N ASP A 205 34.79 -7.27 24.21
CA ASP A 205 36.19 -6.89 24.22
C ASP A 205 36.23 -5.37 24.32
N SER A 206 36.01 -4.88 25.55
CA SER A 206 36.01 -3.45 25.90
C SER A 206 34.94 -2.62 25.14
N PRO A 207 34.55 -1.42 25.60
CA PRO A 207 33.64 -0.57 24.85
C PRO A 207 34.35 -0.08 23.57
N SER A 208 34.30 -0.90 22.51
CA SER A 208 34.66 -0.46 21.18
C SER A 208 33.57 0.52 20.72
N THR A 209 34.01 1.76 20.56
CA THR A 209 33.22 2.89 20.10
C THR A 209 32.80 2.62 18.66
N ALA A 210 31.71 1.87 18.45
CA ALA A 210 31.10 1.77 17.13
C ALA A 210 30.85 3.21 16.65
N PRO A 211 31.48 3.65 15.55
CA PRO A 211 31.44 5.05 15.15
C PRO A 211 29.99 5.41 14.87
N LYS A 212 29.48 6.42 15.59
CA LYS A 212 28.13 6.94 15.34
C LYS A 212 28.07 7.35 13.87
N PRO A 213 27.00 6.98 13.13
CA PRO A 213 26.88 7.36 11.74
C PRO A 213 26.96 8.89 11.63
N GLN A 214 27.92 9.36 10.84
CA GLN A 214 28.23 10.78 10.73
C GLN A 214 27.92 11.25 9.31
N GLY A 215 27.27 12.40 9.19
CA GLY A 215 27.10 13.03 7.87
C GLY A 215 28.45 13.44 7.32
N ALA A 216 28.70 13.12 6.05
CA ALA A 216 29.92 13.47 5.33
C ALA A 216 29.58 13.87 3.88
N LEU A 217 30.54 14.47 3.21
CA LEU A 217 30.50 14.82 1.80
C LEU A 217 31.58 13.99 1.08
N LEU A 218 31.18 13.23 0.07
CA LEU A 218 32.11 12.57 -0.85
C LEU A 218 32.49 13.52 -1.96
N VAL A 219 33.76 13.90 -1.99
CA VAL A 219 34.36 14.73 -3.03
C VAL A 219 35.13 13.81 -3.99
N PRO A 220 34.95 13.95 -5.31
CA PRO A 220 35.66 13.13 -6.28
C PRO A 220 37.17 13.41 -6.23
N ALA A 221 38.00 12.37 -6.15
CA ALA A 221 39.44 12.46 -6.32
C ALA A 221 39.88 11.82 -7.66
N ASP A 222 41.18 11.81 -7.94
CA ASP A 222 41.74 11.16 -9.13
C ASP A 222 41.37 9.65 -9.12
N GLY A 223 40.73 9.19 -10.21
CA GLY A 223 40.24 7.80 -10.32
C GLY A 223 38.79 7.56 -9.88
N SER A 224 38.12 8.55 -9.28
CA SER A 224 36.70 8.47 -8.86
C SER A 224 35.70 8.29 -10.00
N GLN A 225 36.08 8.62 -11.23
CA GLN A 225 35.14 8.76 -12.36
C GLN A 225 34.37 7.47 -12.69
N SER A 226 35.01 6.30 -12.55
CA SER A 226 34.34 5.01 -12.80
C SER A 226 33.21 4.78 -11.80
N LEU A 227 33.49 5.00 -10.51
CA LEU A 227 32.51 4.88 -9.43
C LEU A 227 31.38 5.90 -9.57
N TRP A 228 31.72 7.15 -9.92
CA TRP A 228 30.74 8.22 -10.12
C TRP A 228 29.76 7.91 -11.26
N ASN A 229 30.27 7.34 -12.36
CA ASN A 229 29.46 6.97 -13.51
C ASN A 229 28.60 5.74 -13.23
N GLU A 230 29.15 4.71 -12.57
CA GLU A 230 28.45 3.46 -12.28
C GLU A 230 27.27 3.67 -11.32
N LEU A 231 27.50 4.40 -10.23
CA LEU A 231 26.48 4.71 -9.23
C LEU A 231 25.64 5.96 -9.56
N GLN A 232 25.92 6.60 -10.71
CA GLN A 232 25.28 7.84 -11.14
C GLN A 232 25.32 8.95 -10.08
N LEU A 233 26.43 9.05 -9.34
CA LEU A 233 26.57 9.94 -8.18
C LEU A 233 26.45 11.43 -8.54
N SER A 234 26.70 11.81 -9.80
CA SER A 234 26.45 13.16 -10.30
C SER A 234 25.00 13.62 -10.12
N ARG A 235 24.03 12.69 -10.08
CA ARG A 235 22.60 13.00 -9.83
C ARG A 235 22.30 13.25 -8.34
N CYS A 236 23.25 12.90 -7.47
CA CYS A 236 23.13 13.02 -6.02
C CYS A 236 23.79 14.29 -5.47
N GLN A 237 24.36 15.15 -6.31
CA GLN A 237 24.91 16.43 -5.91
C GLN A 237 23.78 17.41 -5.53
N LEU A 238 23.97 18.17 -4.44
CA LEU A 238 22.95 19.11 -3.93
C LEU A 238 22.91 20.40 -4.75
N ASP A 239 24.06 20.88 -5.23
CA ASP A 239 24.19 22.01 -6.16
C ASP A 239 25.11 21.60 -7.33
N LYS A 240 24.85 22.13 -8.53
CA LYS A 240 25.69 21.94 -9.71
C LYS A 240 27.05 22.62 -9.59
N ASN A 241 27.18 23.55 -8.65
CA ASN A 241 28.42 24.29 -8.39
C ASN A 241 29.21 23.75 -7.18
N GLU A 242 28.67 22.77 -6.44
CA GLU A 242 29.35 22.13 -5.31
C GLU A 242 29.87 20.75 -5.72
N GLU A 243 31.17 20.53 -5.57
CA GLU A 243 31.82 19.26 -5.84
C GLU A 243 31.63 18.32 -4.65
N GLY A 244 30.45 17.70 -4.53
CA GLY A 244 30.27 16.70 -3.49
C GLY A 244 28.91 16.03 -3.43
N VAL A 245 28.90 14.77 -2.98
CA VAL A 245 27.69 13.99 -2.74
C VAL A 245 27.51 13.76 -1.25
N PRO A 246 26.37 14.17 -0.66
CA PRO A 246 26.13 13.99 0.77
C PRO A 246 25.86 12.51 1.06
N VAL A 247 26.60 11.98 2.02
CA VAL A 247 26.53 10.58 2.44
C VAL A 247 26.48 10.45 3.96
N LEU A 248 26.06 9.29 4.43
CA LEU A 248 26.27 8.82 5.79
C LEU A 248 27.52 7.96 5.81
N LEU A 249 28.49 8.35 6.61
CA LEU A 249 29.64 7.54 6.95
C LEU A 249 29.21 6.53 8.02
N LEU A 250 29.21 5.25 7.66
CA LEU A 250 28.77 4.14 8.51
C LEU A 250 29.93 3.54 9.32
N GLY A 251 31.18 3.81 8.91
CA GLY A 251 32.40 3.39 9.58
C GLY A 251 33.57 3.20 8.61
N THR A 252 34.74 2.85 9.15
CA THR A 252 35.91 2.43 8.37
C THR A 252 36.00 0.90 8.33
N SER A 253 36.49 0.35 7.22
CA SER A 253 36.61 -1.09 6.98
C SER A 253 38.10 -1.49 7.01
N GLY A 254 38.56 -1.96 8.17
CA GLY A 254 39.89 -2.55 8.36
C GLY A 254 40.85 -1.69 9.18
N GLU A 255 41.84 -2.34 9.82
CA GLU A 255 42.86 -1.69 10.67
C GLU A 255 43.98 -1.01 9.86
N ASP A 256 44.20 -1.41 8.60
CA ASP A 256 45.36 -0.98 7.79
C ASP A 256 45.03 -0.34 6.43
N THR A 257 43.74 -0.21 6.08
CA THR A 257 43.29 0.47 4.84
C THR A 257 42.13 1.38 5.16
N LEU A 258 42.24 2.68 4.84
CA LEU A 258 41.21 3.71 5.07
C LEU A 258 40.06 3.57 4.06
N ASN A 259 39.43 2.40 4.05
CA ASN A 259 38.20 2.15 3.33
C ASN A 259 37.03 2.67 4.16
N TYR A 260 36.14 3.46 3.57
CA TYR A 260 34.95 4.00 4.21
C TYR A 260 33.71 3.27 3.71
N ASN A 261 32.86 2.85 4.64
CA ASN A 261 31.52 2.38 4.32
C ASN A 261 30.58 3.57 4.30
N VAL A 262 30.00 3.87 3.14
CA VAL A 262 29.20 5.06 2.91
C VAL A 262 27.82 4.71 2.35
N GLN A 263 26.83 5.53 2.69
CA GLN A 263 25.48 5.41 2.14
C GLN A 263 24.98 6.76 1.63
N THR A 264 24.49 6.82 0.40
CA THR A 264 23.87 8.05 -0.14
C THR A 264 22.54 8.34 0.53
N LEU A 265 22.25 9.62 0.78
CA LEU A 265 21.02 10.05 1.47
C LEU A 265 19.74 9.90 0.61
N GLY A 266 19.89 9.75 -0.71
CA GLY A 266 18.78 9.71 -1.65
C GLY A 266 18.16 11.09 -1.92
N THR A 267 18.96 12.14 -1.79
CA THR A 267 18.58 13.55 -2.03
C THR A 267 19.65 14.20 -2.91
N PRO A 268 19.29 14.97 -3.97
CA PRO A 268 17.96 15.40 -4.40
C PRO A 268 17.13 14.32 -5.13
N ALA A 269 15.91 14.67 -5.57
CA ALA A 269 15.00 13.74 -6.25
C ALA A 269 15.65 13.14 -7.52
N GLY A 270 15.73 11.80 -7.58
CA GLY A 270 16.43 11.07 -8.63
C GLY A 270 17.78 10.46 -8.19
N CYS A 271 18.25 10.77 -6.99
CA CYS A 271 19.36 10.08 -6.34
C CYS A 271 18.88 8.76 -5.70
N GLY A 272 19.48 7.64 -6.09
CA GLY A 272 19.25 6.35 -5.44
C GLY A 272 19.94 6.27 -4.07
N ARG A 273 19.42 5.42 -3.18
CA ARG A 273 20.07 5.08 -1.90
C ARG A 273 20.94 3.86 -2.11
N TYR A 274 22.25 4.07 -2.18
CA TYR A 274 23.24 3.04 -2.39
C TYR A 274 24.16 2.97 -1.18
N SER A 275 24.53 1.75 -0.79
CA SER A 275 25.53 1.48 0.23
C SER A 275 26.72 0.82 -0.43
N PHE A 276 27.91 1.38 -0.26
CA PHE A 276 29.14 0.92 -0.91
C PHE A 276 30.36 1.27 -0.07
N THR A 277 31.47 0.61 -0.38
CA THR A 277 32.77 0.87 0.25
C THR A 277 33.64 1.67 -0.70
N VAL A 278 34.32 2.70 -0.18
CA VAL A 278 35.20 3.58 -0.96
C VAL A 278 36.56 3.68 -0.30
N SER A 279 37.62 3.68 -1.09
CA SER A 279 38.99 3.90 -0.62
C SER A 279 39.29 5.40 -0.57
N ASP A 280 40.07 5.84 0.41
CA ASP A 280 40.60 7.21 0.50
C ASP A 280 41.48 7.60 -0.70
N GLU A 281 42.00 6.62 -1.43
CA GLU A 281 42.77 6.84 -2.67
C GLU A 281 41.92 7.41 -3.82
N ILE A 282 40.62 7.15 -3.83
CA ILE A 282 39.73 7.50 -4.95
C ILE A 282 38.64 8.50 -4.56
N VAL A 283 38.48 8.82 -3.27
CA VAL A 283 37.53 9.84 -2.80
C VAL A 283 38.05 10.55 -1.57
N ASP A 284 37.76 11.85 -1.52
CA ASP A 284 37.96 12.64 -0.31
C ASP A 284 36.66 12.65 0.51
N VAL A 285 36.76 12.24 1.77
CA VAL A 285 35.62 12.26 2.72
C VAL A 285 35.72 13.49 3.61
N VAL A 286 34.87 14.49 3.34
CA VAL A 286 34.83 15.72 4.14
C VAL A 286 33.71 15.63 5.17
N VAL A 287 34.08 15.65 6.45
CA VAL A 287 33.12 15.62 7.56
C VAL A 287 32.84 17.06 8.03
N PRO A 288 31.65 17.63 7.73
CA PRO A 288 31.33 19.00 8.13
C PRO A 288 31.20 19.13 9.66
N THR A 289 31.68 20.24 10.20
CA THR A 289 31.48 20.57 11.62
C THR A 289 30.03 21.04 11.83
N PRO A 290 29.25 20.43 12.75
CA PRO A 290 27.85 20.82 12.96
C PRO A 290 27.73 22.28 13.42
N LEU A 291 26.88 23.08 12.75
CA LEU A 291 26.48 24.38 13.26
C LEU A 291 25.49 24.22 14.42
N LYS A 292 25.75 24.88 15.55
CA LYS A 292 24.79 24.95 16.66
C LYS A 292 23.62 25.86 16.26
N VAL A 293 22.46 25.26 16.00
CA VAL A 293 21.22 26.00 15.77
C VAL A 293 20.54 26.19 17.13
N LYS A 294 20.31 27.44 17.55
CA LYS A 294 19.45 27.72 18.71
C LYS A 294 18.03 27.31 18.34
N GLY A 295 17.45 26.36 19.08
CA GLY A 295 16.04 26.03 18.93
C GLY A 295 15.19 27.27 19.16
N ALA A 296 14.23 27.51 18.27
CA ALA A 296 13.20 28.52 18.48
C ALA A 296 12.35 28.04 19.67
N GLU A 297 12.35 28.81 20.76
CA GLU A 297 11.36 28.69 21.85
C GLU A 297 9.98 29.17 21.37
#